data_AF-A0A0F9WHC0-F1
#
_entry.id   AF-A0A0F9WHC0-F1
#
_cell.length_a   1.000
_cell.length_b   1.000
_cell.length_c   1.000
_cell.angle_alpha   90.00
_cell.angle_beta   90.00
_cell.angle_gamma   90.00
#
_symmetry.space_group_name_H-M   'P 1'
#
loop_
_entity.id
_entity.type
_entity.pdbx_description
1 polymer ?
#
loop_
_entity_poly.entity_id
_entity_poly.type
_entity_poly.pdbx_seq_one_letter_code
_entity_poly.pdbx_strand_id
1 'polypeptide(L)'
;MLDLLRHPRLPVLLRTGTIAAVAVFTLTAYAQYRQTSVITHELVLQPQPRPVQTDTVVLLPDFEAVADTDTRKEAFFAFLHSYIEEENERVSETRSRLLQLAEIVRAGEPLSKVERAELNEIVAEYRLDDVELSDRTLVRELLRRVDIVPMSLVMAQAATESGWGTSRFAREGNNIFGQWCFNEGCGLVPERRRSDASHEVRSFGSVQGSVRAYLRNLNTHESYAEMREMRADMRAEARPLDSMILARGLTRYSERGMAYVSELQDIIRVNRLHAFDRS
;
A
#
# COMPACT_ATOMS: atom_id res chain seq x y z
N MET A 1 28.44 40.08 -12.94
CA MET A 1 27.68 41.34 -12.81
C MET A 1 28.29 42.34 -11.80
N LEU A 2 29.04 41.88 -10.79
CA LEU A 2 29.64 42.76 -9.76
C LEU A 2 30.97 43.45 -10.18
N ASP A 3 31.67 42.98 -11.22
CA ASP A 3 32.95 43.59 -11.65
C ASP A 3 32.82 44.86 -12.49
N LEU A 4 31.64 45.14 -13.05
CA LEU A 4 31.36 46.37 -13.81
C LEU A 4 31.31 47.63 -12.92
N LEU A 5 31.15 47.47 -11.60
CA LEU A 5 31.04 48.58 -10.64
C LEU A 5 32.39 49.05 -10.08
N ARG A 6 33.50 48.35 -10.37
CA ARG A 6 34.84 48.67 -9.85
C ARG A 6 35.63 49.65 -10.73
N HIS A 7 35.12 50.05 -11.90
CA HIS A 7 35.86 50.92 -12.83
C HIS A 7 36.09 52.34 -12.26
N PRO A 8 37.32 52.86 -12.24
CA PRO A 8 37.70 54.11 -11.54
C PRO A 8 37.14 55.39 -12.17
N ARG A 9 36.38 55.31 -13.26
CA ARG A 9 35.77 56.46 -13.96
C ARG A 9 34.24 56.51 -13.88
N LEU A 10 33.58 55.61 -13.14
CA LEU A 10 32.14 55.70 -12.94
C LEU A 10 31.80 56.81 -11.92
N PRO A 11 30.98 57.82 -12.27
CA PRO A 11 30.53 58.83 -11.33
C PRO A 11 29.80 58.18 -10.15
N VAL A 12 30.00 58.69 -8.93
CA VAL A 12 29.37 58.16 -7.70
C VAL A 12 27.84 58.06 -7.85
N LEU A 13 27.22 59.04 -8.53
CA LEU A 13 25.79 59.06 -8.84
C LEU A 13 25.32 57.86 -9.68
N LEU A 14 26.16 57.37 -10.59
CA LEU A 14 25.83 56.23 -11.46
C LEU A 14 25.88 54.90 -10.68
N ARG A 15 26.78 54.80 -9.69
CA ARG A 15 26.93 53.64 -8.80
C ARG A 15 25.80 53.56 -7.77
N THR A 16 25.43 54.69 -7.18
CA THR A 16 24.30 54.73 -6.23
C THR A 16 22.96 54.49 -6.94
N GLY A 17 22.78 55.03 -8.15
CA GLY A 17 21.60 54.79 -8.98
C GLY A 17 21.43 53.32 -9.39
N THR A 18 22.51 52.62 -9.76
CA THR A 18 22.44 51.18 -10.12
C THR A 18 22.18 50.28 -8.92
N ILE A 19 22.78 50.55 -7.76
CA ILE A 19 22.50 49.79 -6.53
C ILE A 19 21.04 49.99 -6.08
N ALA A 20 20.54 51.22 -6.12
CA ALA A 20 19.15 51.51 -5.79
C ALA A 20 18.16 50.81 -6.75
N ALA A 21 18.44 50.82 -8.06
CA ALA A 21 17.60 50.15 -9.05
C ALA A 21 17.55 48.63 -8.87
N VAL A 22 18.70 47.98 -8.58
CA VAL A 22 18.75 46.53 -8.30
C VAL A 22 18.00 46.20 -7.01
N ALA A 23 18.17 46.98 -5.95
CA ALA A 23 17.47 46.77 -4.68
C ALA A 23 15.94 46.88 -4.87
N VAL A 24 15.46 47.90 -5.57
CA VAL A 24 14.03 48.07 -5.89
C VAL A 24 13.51 46.90 -6.72
N PHE A 25 14.25 46.46 -7.75
CA PHE A 25 13.85 45.31 -8.57
C PHE A 25 13.79 44.00 -7.78
N THR A 26 14.75 43.75 -6.87
CA THR A 26 14.73 42.55 -6.02
C THR A 26 13.59 42.58 -5.01
N LEU A 27 13.26 43.76 -4.46
CA LEU A 27 12.14 43.93 -3.54
C LEU A 27 10.78 43.75 -4.23
N THR A 28 10.61 44.31 -5.44
CA THR A 28 9.36 44.13 -6.20
C THR A 28 9.21 42.69 -6.69
N ALA A 29 10.28 42.05 -7.18
CA ALA A 29 10.25 40.64 -7.56
C ALA A 29 9.94 39.72 -6.37
N TYR A 30 10.52 40.00 -5.20
CA TYR A 30 10.24 39.24 -3.97
C TYR A 30 8.81 39.47 -3.46
N ALA A 31 8.30 40.70 -3.49
CA ALA A 31 6.92 41.02 -3.14
C ALA A 31 5.93 40.33 -4.08
N GLN A 32 6.21 40.34 -5.39
CA GLN A 32 5.38 39.68 -6.38
C GLN A 32 5.41 38.16 -6.24
N TYR A 33 6.59 37.57 -6.01
CA TYR A 33 6.73 36.14 -5.70
C TYR A 33 5.93 35.74 -4.45
N ARG A 34 6.06 36.50 -3.35
CA ARG A 34 5.28 36.27 -2.11
C ARG A 34 3.78 36.36 -2.35
N GLN A 35 3.32 37.30 -3.17
CA GLN A 35 1.90 37.47 -3.47
C GLN A 35 1.36 36.36 -4.39
N THR A 36 2.15 35.88 -5.35
CA THR A 36 1.80 34.70 -6.17
C THR A 36 1.69 33.44 -5.31
N SER A 37 2.62 33.21 -4.37
CA SER A 37 2.61 32.03 -3.48
C SER A 37 1.37 31.98 -2.57
N VAL A 38 0.91 33.13 -2.07
CA VAL A 38 -0.29 33.22 -1.23
C VAL A 38 -1.56 32.90 -2.04
N ILE A 39 -1.67 33.43 -3.27
CA ILE A 39 -2.82 33.17 -4.16
C ILE A 39 -2.86 31.69 -4.57
N THR A 40 -1.72 31.06 -4.84
CA THR A 40 -1.69 29.61 -5.13
C THR A 40 -2.07 28.75 -3.93
N HIS A 41 -1.77 29.17 -2.70
CA HIS A 41 -2.13 28.41 -1.51
C HIS A 41 -3.63 28.51 -1.21
N GLU A 42 -4.23 29.68 -1.45
CA GLU A 42 -5.66 29.92 -1.23
C GLU A 42 -6.56 29.26 -2.30
N LEU A 43 -6.07 29.12 -3.55
CA LEU A 43 -6.78 28.34 -4.59
C LEU A 43 -6.73 26.82 -4.35
N VAL A 44 -5.71 26.31 -3.64
CA VAL A 44 -5.55 24.86 -3.35
C VAL A 44 -6.38 24.43 -2.13
N LEU A 45 -6.78 25.37 -1.27
CA LEU A 45 -7.56 25.10 -0.04
C LEU A 45 -9.08 25.20 -0.23
N GLN A 46 -9.58 25.47 -1.44
CA GLN A 46 -11.00 25.27 -1.69
C GLN A 46 -11.31 23.78 -1.60
N PRO A 47 -12.21 23.34 -0.70
CA PRO A 47 -12.64 21.96 -0.67
C PRO A 47 -13.34 21.71 -2.01
N GLN A 48 -12.66 20.99 -2.90
CA GLN A 48 -13.32 20.39 -4.04
C GLN A 48 -14.47 19.55 -3.46
N PRO A 49 -15.71 19.69 -3.95
CA PRO A 49 -16.76 18.76 -3.56
C PRO A 49 -16.22 17.36 -3.87
N ARG A 50 -15.96 16.56 -2.82
CA ARG A 50 -15.62 15.15 -3.03
C ARG A 50 -16.72 14.61 -3.94
N PRO A 51 -16.39 13.91 -5.03
CA PRO A 51 -17.39 13.15 -5.74
C PRO A 51 -18.09 12.33 -4.66
N VAL A 52 -19.39 12.56 -4.49
CA VAL A 52 -20.23 11.72 -3.65
C VAL A 52 -20.03 10.33 -4.26
N GLN A 53 -19.28 9.48 -3.56
CA GLN A 53 -19.23 8.07 -3.89
C GLN A 53 -20.68 7.62 -3.73
N THR A 54 -21.38 7.52 -4.85
CA THR A 54 -22.56 6.67 -4.91
C THR A 54 -22.01 5.29 -4.59
N ASP A 55 -22.21 4.84 -3.35
CA ASP A 55 -21.93 3.50 -2.86
C ASP A 55 -22.68 2.51 -3.75
N THR A 56 -22.12 2.26 -4.92
CA THR A 56 -22.56 1.19 -5.77
C THR A 56 -22.01 -0.04 -5.07
N VAL A 57 -22.86 -0.70 -4.29
CA VAL A 57 -22.52 -1.97 -3.66
C VAL A 57 -22.23 -2.94 -4.78
N VAL A 58 -20.95 -3.10 -5.14
CA VAL A 58 -20.53 -4.08 -6.14
C VAL A 58 -20.62 -5.44 -5.49
N LEU A 59 -21.63 -6.20 -5.89
CA LEU A 59 -21.84 -7.57 -5.44
C LEU A 59 -20.85 -8.50 -6.15
N LEU A 60 -20.37 -9.52 -5.43
CA LEU A 60 -19.57 -10.59 -6.02
C LEU A 60 -20.38 -11.26 -7.15
N PRO A 61 -19.84 -11.37 -8.38
CA PRO A 61 -20.51 -12.07 -9.46
C PRO A 61 -20.79 -13.53 -9.10
N ASP A 62 -21.89 -14.08 -9.60
CA ASP A 62 -22.15 -15.51 -9.49
C ASP A 62 -21.29 -16.28 -10.50
N PHE A 63 -20.03 -16.54 -10.11
CA PHE A 63 -19.09 -17.29 -10.93
C PHE A 63 -19.56 -18.74 -11.15
N GLU A 64 -20.39 -19.31 -10.27
CA GLU A 64 -20.90 -20.68 -10.43
C GLU A 64 -21.82 -20.80 -11.65
N ALA A 65 -22.53 -19.72 -12.01
CA ALA A 65 -23.37 -19.65 -13.20
C ALA A 65 -22.57 -19.70 -14.53
N VAL A 66 -21.25 -19.48 -14.49
CA VAL A 66 -20.39 -19.58 -15.68
C VAL A 66 -19.92 -21.03 -15.86
N ALA A 67 -20.51 -21.70 -16.85
CA ALA A 67 -20.27 -23.13 -17.11
C ALA A 67 -18.87 -23.43 -17.65
N ASP A 68 -18.35 -22.58 -18.56
CA ASP A 68 -17.01 -22.75 -19.10
C ASP A 68 -15.96 -22.39 -18.05
N THR A 69 -15.05 -23.34 -17.79
CA THR A 69 -14.09 -23.20 -16.68
C THR A 69 -13.08 -22.10 -16.94
N ASP A 70 -12.57 -21.97 -18.15
CA ASP A 70 -11.54 -20.98 -18.46
C ASP A 70 -12.14 -19.57 -18.46
N THR A 71 -13.32 -19.38 -19.06
CA THR A 71 -14.09 -18.14 -19.00
C THR A 71 -14.38 -17.71 -17.56
N ARG A 72 -14.74 -18.66 -16.68
CA ARG A 72 -14.99 -18.38 -15.27
C ARG A 72 -13.73 -17.87 -14.56
N LYS A 73 -12.58 -18.49 -14.80
CA LYS A 73 -11.30 -18.08 -14.20
C LYS A 73 -10.90 -16.68 -14.68
N GLU A 74 -11.04 -16.41 -15.98
CA GLU A 74 -10.76 -15.09 -16.54
C GLU A 74 -11.67 -14.02 -15.94
N ALA A 75 -12.97 -14.28 -15.84
CA ALA A 75 -13.92 -13.37 -15.19
C ALA A 75 -13.57 -13.12 -13.72
N PHE A 76 -13.16 -14.16 -12.99
CA PHE A 76 -12.72 -14.05 -11.59
C PHE A 76 -11.50 -13.15 -11.44
N PHE A 77 -10.47 -13.33 -12.26
CA PHE A 77 -9.28 -12.48 -12.23
C PHE A 77 -9.58 -11.04 -12.66
N ALA A 78 -10.37 -10.86 -13.72
CA ALA A 78 -10.77 -9.54 -14.19
C ALA A 78 -11.56 -8.79 -13.12
N PHE A 79 -12.45 -9.48 -12.39
CA PHE A 79 -13.18 -8.89 -11.28
C PHE A 79 -12.26 -8.46 -10.15
N LEU A 80 -11.30 -9.30 -9.73
CA LEU A 80 -10.43 -8.99 -8.59
C LEU A 80 -9.34 -7.96 -8.88
N HIS A 81 -8.96 -7.78 -10.14
CA HIS A 81 -7.82 -6.95 -10.53
C HIS A 81 -7.82 -5.57 -9.87
N SER A 82 -8.90 -4.80 -10.05
CA SER A 82 -8.97 -3.43 -9.52
C SER A 82 -8.93 -3.37 -8.00
N TYR A 83 -9.53 -4.35 -7.31
CA TYR A 83 -9.51 -4.38 -5.84
C TYR A 83 -8.11 -4.61 -5.28
N ILE A 84 -7.34 -5.49 -5.92
CA ILE A 84 -5.95 -5.78 -5.52
C ILE A 84 -5.03 -4.62 -5.88
N GLU A 85 -5.22 -4.03 -7.07
CA GLU A 85 -4.47 -2.87 -7.55
C GLU A 85 -4.63 -1.68 -6.60
N GLU A 86 -5.87 -1.33 -6.25
CA GLU A 86 -6.17 -0.21 -5.35
C GLU A 86 -5.56 -0.42 -3.95
N GLU A 87 -5.63 -1.62 -3.37
CA GLU A 87 -5.01 -1.86 -2.06
C GLU A 87 -3.47 -1.91 -2.12
N ASN A 88 -2.88 -2.41 -3.22
CA ASN A 88 -1.43 -2.32 -3.41
C ASN A 88 -0.98 -0.87 -3.62
N GLU A 89 -1.75 -0.04 -4.33
CA GLU A 89 -1.50 1.40 -4.46
C GLU A 89 -1.51 2.08 -3.09
N ARG A 90 -2.54 1.82 -2.28
CA ARG A 90 -2.63 2.31 -0.89
C ARG A 90 -1.40 1.92 -0.04
N VAL A 91 -0.91 0.69 -0.19
CA VAL A 91 0.31 0.22 0.50
C VAL A 91 1.55 0.93 -0.04
N SER A 92 1.64 1.14 -1.35
CA SER A 92 2.75 1.86 -2.01
C SER A 92 2.83 3.33 -1.60
N GLU A 93 1.69 4.02 -1.50
CA GLU A 93 1.59 5.38 -0.98
C GLU A 93 2.07 5.46 0.47
N THR A 94 1.63 4.51 1.30
CA THR A 94 2.07 4.41 2.70
C THR A 94 3.57 4.14 2.80
N ARG A 95 4.11 3.30 1.92
CA ARG A 95 5.56 3.03 1.83
C ARG A 95 6.33 4.29 1.43
N SER A 96 5.81 5.06 0.48
CA SER A 96 6.45 6.30 0.01
C SER A 96 6.56 7.35 1.12
N ARG A 97 5.51 7.49 1.93
CA ARG A 97 5.52 8.33 3.14
C ARG A 97 6.52 7.82 4.18
N LEU A 98 6.53 6.51 4.44
CA LEU A 98 7.49 5.88 5.35
C LEU A 98 8.96 6.08 4.93
N LEU A 99 9.26 6.04 3.62
CA LEU A 99 10.62 6.28 3.12
C LEU A 99 11.09 7.71 3.42
N GLN A 100 10.22 8.71 3.35
CA GLN A 100 10.56 10.09 3.72
C GLN A 100 10.90 10.19 5.20
N LEU A 101 10.10 9.58 6.08
CA LEU A 101 10.36 9.50 7.52
C LEU A 101 11.68 8.77 7.81
N ALA A 102 11.98 7.71 7.03
CA ALA A 102 13.18 6.92 7.18
C ALA A 102 14.46 7.74 6.92
N GLU A 103 14.44 8.65 5.95
CA GLU A 103 15.57 9.52 5.66
C GLU A 103 15.90 10.45 6.82
N ILE A 104 14.88 11.06 7.45
CA ILE A 104 15.03 11.94 8.62
C ILE A 104 15.63 11.16 9.80
N VAL A 105 15.03 10.00 10.11
CA VAL A 105 15.49 9.12 11.19
C VAL A 105 16.92 8.61 10.94
N ARG A 106 17.27 8.33 9.68
CA ARG A 106 18.62 7.88 9.28
C ARG A 106 19.66 8.97 9.48
N ALA A 107 19.32 10.22 9.15
CA ALA A 107 20.15 11.41 9.39
C ALA A 107 20.33 11.73 10.88
N GLY A 108 19.52 11.13 11.77
CA GLY A 108 19.55 11.38 13.20
C GLY A 108 18.84 12.67 13.60
N GLU A 109 18.02 13.21 12.70
CA GLU A 109 17.21 14.40 12.94
C GLU A 109 15.93 14.04 13.71
N PRO A 110 15.45 14.92 14.61
CA PRO A 110 14.21 14.68 15.32
C PRO A 110 13.01 14.86 14.39
N LEU A 111 12.07 13.91 14.40
CA LEU A 111 10.79 14.06 13.71
C LEU A 111 9.98 15.20 14.32
N SER A 112 9.42 16.06 13.48
CA SER A 112 8.42 17.06 13.82
C SER A 112 7.14 16.41 14.37
N LYS A 113 6.22 17.22 14.92
CA LYS A 113 4.94 16.70 15.45
C LYS A 113 4.08 16.03 14.37
N VAL A 114 4.12 16.54 13.14
CA VAL A 114 3.35 15.98 12.01
C VAL A 114 3.95 14.65 11.58
N GLU A 115 5.27 14.61 11.37
CA GLU A 115 6.00 13.38 11.01
C GLU A 115 5.89 12.30 12.10
N ARG A 116 5.88 12.70 13.37
CA ARG A 116 5.64 11.80 14.50
C ARG A 116 4.24 11.20 14.46
N ALA A 117 3.22 12.02 14.22
CA ALA A 117 1.84 11.54 14.14
C ALA A 117 1.69 10.56 12.97
N GLU A 118 2.26 10.90 11.81
CA GLU A 118 2.27 10.03 10.64
C GLU A 118 3.00 8.70 10.89
N LEU A 119 4.18 8.73 11.52
CA LEU A 119 4.87 7.50 11.91
C LEU A 119 4.00 6.65 12.82
N ASN A 120 3.36 7.26 13.83
CA ASN A 120 2.52 6.54 14.79
C ASN A 120 1.28 5.91 14.12
N GLU A 121 0.69 6.56 13.12
CA GLU A 121 -0.39 5.97 12.32
C GLU A 121 0.07 4.70 11.59
N ILE A 122 1.24 4.74 10.95
CA ILE A 122 1.82 3.58 10.27
C ILE A 122 2.17 2.47 11.28
N VAL A 123 2.70 2.83 12.45
CA VAL A 123 3.00 1.89 13.54
C VAL A 123 1.75 1.12 13.99
N ALA A 124 0.65 1.83 14.24
CA ALA A 124 -0.61 1.22 14.64
C ALA A 124 -1.23 0.36 13.51
N GLU A 125 -1.21 0.86 12.27
CA GLU A 125 -1.73 0.09 11.13
C GLU A 125 -0.96 -1.24 10.97
N TYR A 126 0.36 -1.19 11.10
CA TYR A 126 1.24 -2.33 10.91
C TYR A 126 1.58 -3.09 12.19
N ARG A 127 0.85 -2.88 13.30
CA ARG A 127 0.90 -3.65 14.55
C ARG A 127 2.30 -3.68 15.19
N LEU A 128 2.86 -2.50 15.41
CA LEU A 128 4.11 -2.27 16.15
C LEU A 128 3.92 -1.31 17.34
N ASP A 129 2.67 -0.98 17.67
CA ASP A 129 2.26 -0.05 18.73
C ASP A 129 2.50 -0.59 20.14
N ASP A 130 2.53 -1.92 20.32
CA ASP A 130 2.83 -2.56 21.60
C ASP A 130 4.33 -2.84 21.83
N VAL A 131 5.21 -2.35 20.95
CA VAL A 131 6.65 -2.63 21.02
C VAL A 131 7.45 -1.36 21.28
N GLU A 132 8.17 -1.33 22.40
CA GLU A 132 9.07 -0.23 22.72
C GLU A 132 10.37 -0.35 21.89
N LEU A 133 10.43 0.37 20.77
CA LEU A 133 11.58 0.41 19.87
C LEU A 133 12.08 1.84 19.67
N SER A 134 13.39 2.01 19.45
CA SER A 134 13.91 3.26 18.91
C SER A 134 13.34 3.53 17.51
N ASP A 135 13.20 4.80 17.13
CA ASP A 135 12.75 5.20 15.78
C ASP A 135 13.54 4.48 14.67
N ARG A 136 14.86 4.34 14.83
CA ARG A 136 15.72 3.66 13.86
C ARG A 136 15.38 2.17 13.68
N THR A 137 14.98 1.50 14.76
CA THR A 137 14.56 0.10 14.71
C THR A 137 13.13 -0.01 14.18
N LEU A 138 12.24 0.87 14.65
CA LEU A 138 10.84 0.91 14.25
C LEU A 138 10.68 1.13 12.74
N VAL A 139 11.34 2.15 12.18
CA VAL A 139 11.35 2.41 10.74
C VAL A 139 11.89 1.22 9.95
N ARG A 140 12.94 0.55 10.44
CA ARG A 140 13.52 -0.62 9.76
C ARG A 140 12.53 -1.79 9.70
N GLU A 141 11.83 -2.07 10.80
CA GLU A 141 10.81 -3.12 10.81
C GLU A 141 9.61 -2.73 9.95
N LEU A 142 9.18 -1.47 9.99
CA LEU A 142 8.13 -0.96 9.10
C LEU A 142 8.52 -1.11 7.64
N LEU A 143 9.77 -0.82 7.25
CA LEU A 143 10.20 -0.96 5.86
C LEU A 143 10.18 -2.42 5.35
N ARG A 144 10.16 -3.42 6.24
CA ARG A 144 9.91 -4.83 5.88
C ARG A 144 8.41 -5.15 5.78
N ARG A 145 7.59 -4.52 6.63
CA ARG A 145 6.13 -4.72 6.70
C ARG A 145 5.36 -3.98 5.59
N VAL A 146 5.67 -2.71 5.37
CA VAL A 146 4.95 -1.80 4.46
C VAL A 146 5.47 -1.97 3.04
N ASP A 147 5.03 -3.01 2.33
CA ASP A 147 5.32 -3.19 0.91
C ASP A 147 4.20 -3.99 0.23
N ILE A 148 4.10 -3.82 -1.08
CA ILE A 148 3.09 -4.49 -1.91
C ILE A 148 3.29 -6.01 -1.92
N VAL A 149 2.25 -6.75 -2.29
CA VAL A 149 2.34 -8.18 -2.60
C VAL A 149 2.08 -8.33 -4.10
N PRO A 150 2.92 -9.08 -4.86
CA PRO A 150 2.72 -9.23 -6.30
C PRO A 150 1.31 -9.70 -6.65
N MET A 151 0.70 -9.04 -7.64
CA MET A 151 -0.67 -9.29 -8.08
C MET A 151 -0.91 -10.78 -8.37
N SER A 152 0.04 -11.43 -9.04
CA SER A 152 -0.07 -12.85 -9.37
C SER A 152 -0.16 -13.76 -8.15
N LEU A 153 0.56 -13.43 -7.07
CA LEU A 153 0.51 -14.18 -5.82
C LEU A 153 -0.84 -14.00 -5.13
N VAL A 154 -1.34 -12.77 -5.08
CA VAL A 154 -2.65 -12.46 -4.48
C VAL A 154 -3.77 -13.17 -5.25
N MET A 155 -3.74 -13.11 -6.59
CA MET A 155 -4.71 -13.79 -7.45
C MET A 155 -4.69 -15.32 -7.27
N ALA A 156 -3.50 -15.92 -7.14
CA ALA A 156 -3.37 -17.36 -6.93
C ALA A 156 -3.93 -17.81 -5.57
N GLN A 157 -3.66 -17.03 -4.51
CA GLN A 157 -4.24 -17.29 -3.20
C GLN A 157 -5.75 -17.08 -3.24
N ALA A 158 -6.24 -15.98 -3.82
CA ALA A 158 -7.68 -15.73 -3.96
C ALA A 158 -8.40 -16.89 -4.67
N ALA A 159 -7.84 -17.41 -5.76
CA ALA A 159 -8.40 -18.56 -6.48
C ALA A 159 -8.46 -19.81 -5.59
N THR A 160 -7.40 -20.09 -4.85
CA THR A 160 -7.28 -21.25 -3.95
C THR A 160 -8.26 -21.15 -2.78
N GLU A 161 -8.30 -20.01 -2.09
CA GLU A 161 -9.07 -19.83 -0.86
C GLU A 161 -10.58 -19.67 -1.10
N SER A 162 -10.98 -19.05 -2.22
CA SER A 162 -12.39 -18.84 -2.57
C SER A 162 -12.97 -19.91 -3.48
N GLY A 163 -12.15 -20.86 -3.95
CA GLY A 163 -12.56 -21.80 -4.99
C GLY A 163 -12.98 -21.08 -6.27
N TRP A 164 -12.19 -20.10 -6.73
CA TRP A 164 -12.53 -19.24 -7.88
C TRP A 164 -13.81 -18.41 -7.67
N GLY A 165 -14.04 -17.97 -6.43
CA GLY A 165 -15.18 -17.12 -6.05
C GLY A 165 -16.49 -17.88 -5.79
N THR A 166 -16.52 -19.20 -5.94
CA THR A 166 -17.77 -19.98 -5.78
C THR A 166 -18.05 -20.40 -4.33
N SER A 167 -17.04 -20.32 -3.45
CA SER A 167 -17.19 -20.65 -2.03
C SER A 167 -18.33 -19.87 -1.39
N ARG A 168 -19.11 -20.55 -0.54
CA ARG A 168 -20.18 -19.93 0.26
C ARG A 168 -19.68 -18.70 1.04
N PHE A 169 -18.47 -18.78 1.62
CA PHE A 169 -17.90 -17.67 2.38
C PHE A 169 -17.51 -16.47 1.50
N ALA A 170 -17.11 -16.72 0.25
CA ALA A 170 -16.86 -15.66 -0.72
C ALA A 170 -18.17 -14.98 -1.11
N ARG A 171 -19.20 -15.77 -1.47
CA ARG A 171 -20.50 -15.25 -1.95
C ARG A 171 -21.32 -14.55 -0.88
N GLU A 172 -21.44 -15.14 0.31
CA GLU A 172 -22.28 -14.60 1.39
C GLU A 172 -21.52 -13.61 2.28
N GLY A 173 -20.20 -13.77 2.40
CA GLY A 173 -19.39 -13.03 3.35
C GLY A 173 -18.33 -12.12 2.73
N ASN A 174 -18.27 -12.01 1.40
CA ASN A 174 -17.19 -11.34 0.66
C ASN A 174 -15.77 -11.80 1.09
N ASN A 175 -15.64 -12.99 1.70
CA ASN A 175 -14.38 -13.48 2.24
C ASN A 175 -13.61 -14.28 1.20
N ILE A 176 -12.88 -13.56 0.35
CA ILE A 176 -12.12 -14.13 -0.76
C ILE A 176 -10.93 -14.99 -0.29
N PHE A 177 -10.40 -14.73 0.90
CA PHE A 177 -9.14 -15.32 1.38
C PHE A 177 -9.30 -16.27 2.58
N GLY A 178 -10.52 -16.69 2.90
CA GLY A 178 -10.80 -17.64 3.98
C GLY A 178 -10.38 -17.14 5.38
N GLN A 179 -10.40 -15.82 5.61
CA GLN A 179 -9.91 -15.23 6.85
C GLN A 179 -10.80 -15.58 8.05
N TRP A 180 -10.22 -16.17 9.08
CA TRP A 180 -10.89 -16.47 10.35
C TRP A 180 -11.08 -15.22 11.21
N CYS A 181 -12.07 -15.26 12.10
CA CYS A 181 -12.24 -14.32 13.19
C CYS A 181 -12.72 -15.05 14.45
N PHE A 182 -12.48 -14.44 15.62
CA PHE A 182 -12.57 -15.12 16.92
C PHE A 182 -13.57 -14.47 17.89
N ASN A 183 -14.32 -13.46 17.43
CA ASN A 183 -15.39 -12.84 18.19
C ASN A 183 -16.72 -13.45 17.75
N GLU A 184 -17.62 -13.79 18.66
CA GLU A 184 -18.93 -14.32 18.28
C GLU A 184 -19.69 -13.31 17.40
N GLY A 185 -20.24 -13.78 16.27
CA GLY A 185 -20.98 -12.96 15.30
C GLY A 185 -20.11 -12.12 14.36
N CYS A 186 -18.79 -12.36 14.31
CA CYS A 186 -17.88 -11.66 13.39
C CYS A 186 -17.97 -12.18 11.94
N GLY A 187 -18.67 -13.28 11.70
CA GLY A 187 -18.78 -13.87 10.39
C GLY A 187 -19.77 -15.03 10.26
N LEU A 188 -19.43 -15.95 9.35
CA LEU A 188 -20.21 -17.13 9.01
C LEU A 188 -19.68 -18.33 9.77
N VAL A 189 -20.58 -19.07 10.44
CA VAL A 189 -20.23 -20.31 11.15
C VAL A 189 -20.04 -21.44 10.13
N PRO A 190 -18.90 -22.15 10.13
CA PRO A 190 -18.72 -23.32 9.29
C PRO A 190 -19.73 -24.43 9.62
N GLU A 191 -20.38 -25.01 8.61
CA GLU A 191 -21.39 -26.07 8.79
C GLU A 191 -20.83 -27.32 9.48
N ARG A 192 -19.52 -27.58 9.33
CA ARG A 192 -18.82 -28.74 9.90
C ARG A 192 -17.89 -28.36 11.05
N ARG A 193 -18.18 -27.26 11.77
CA ARG A 193 -17.37 -26.83 12.91
C ARG A 193 -17.39 -27.90 14.00
N ARG A 194 -16.22 -28.30 14.50
CA ARG A 194 -16.12 -29.14 15.70
C ARG A 194 -16.75 -28.38 16.87
N SER A 195 -17.41 -29.07 17.79
CA SER A 195 -18.15 -28.44 18.89
C SER A 195 -17.30 -27.56 19.80
N ASP A 196 -15.99 -27.75 19.79
CA ASP A 196 -14.98 -27.04 20.60
C ASP A 196 -14.31 -25.86 19.87
N ALA A 197 -14.52 -25.68 18.56
CA ALA A 197 -13.95 -24.55 17.84
C ALA A 197 -14.79 -23.29 18.07
N SER A 198 -14.16 -22.19 18.47
CA SER A 198 -14.80 -20.88 18.71
C SER A 198 -14.70 -19.91 17.54
N HIS A 199 -13.91 -20.22 16.51
CA HIS A 199 -13.71 -19.35 15.36
C HIS A 199 -14.89 -19.38 14.37
N GLU A 200 -15.09 -18.26 13.70
CA GLU A 200 -16.00 -18.08 12.55
C GLU A 200 -15.17 -17.66 11.32
N VAL A 201 -15.75 -17.82 10.12
CA VAL A 201 -15.15 -17.29 8.89
C VAL A 201 -15.63 -15.86 8.72
N ARG A 202 -14.71 -14.90 8.80
CA ARG A 202 -15.04 -13.46 8.82
C ARG A 202 -15.96 -13.07 7.68
N SER A 203 -16.94 -12.22 7.96
CA SER A 203 -17.72 -11.54 6.93
C SER A 203 -17.18 -10.12 6.72
N PHE A 204 -17.18 -9.66 5.48
CA PHE A 204 -16.72 -8.34 5.08
C PHE A 204 -17.86 -7.57 4.42
N GLY A 205 -17.94 -6.27 4.73
CA GLY A 205 -18.90 -5.38 4.07
C GLY A 205 -18.65 -5.20 2.57
N SER A 206 -17.45 -5.51 2.09
CA SER A 206 -17.08 -5.45 0.67
C SER A 206 -15.90 -6.37 0.34
N VAL A 207 -15.75 -6.70 -0.95
CA VAL A 207 -14.57 -7.40 -1.48
C VAL A 207 -13.28 -6.60 -1.21
N GLN A 208 -13.31 -5.27 -1.37
CA GLN A 208 -12.20 -4.38 -1.02
C GLN A 208 -11.75 -4.57 0.43
N GLY A 209 -12.70 -4.65 1.38
CA GLY A 209 -12.41 -4.89 2.79
C GLY A 209 -11.72 -6.24 3.05
N SER A 210 -12.10 -7.28 2.30
CA SER A 210 -11.44 -8.59 2.37
C SER A 210 -10.00 -8.54 1.86
N VAL A 211 -9.76 -7.92 0.69
CA VAL A 211 -8.43 -7.74 0.10
C VAL A 211 -7.53 -6.94 1.05
N ARG A 212 -8.02 -5.82 1.58
CA ARG A 212 -7.30 -4.99 2.56
C ARG A 212 -6.85 -5.79 3.78
N ALA A 213 -7.78 -6.55 4.36
CA ALA A 213 -7.49 -7.35 5.55
C ALA A 213 -6.47 -8.46 5.27
N TYR A 214 -6.56 -9.10 4.11
CA TYR A 214 -5.62 -10.13 3.68
C TYR A 214 -4.20 -9.57 3.46
N LEU A 215 -4.07 -8.46 2.73
CA LEU A 215 -2.75 -7.83 2.53
C LEU A 215 -2.15 -7.35 3.85
N ARG A 216 -2.96 -6.78 4.74
CA ARG A 216 -2.52 -6.42 6.09
C ARG A 216 -2.05 -7.66 6.87
N ASN A 217 -2.75 -8.78 6.77
CA ASN A 217 -2.34 -10.03 7.43
C ASN A 217 -0.95 -10.47 6.98
N LEU A 218 -0.71 -10.55 5.67
CA LEU A 218 0.61 -10.89 5.10
C LEU A 218 1.71 -9.90 5.53
N ASN A 219 1.36 -8.62 5.60
CA ASN A 219 2.29 -7.55 5.96
C ASN A 219 2.57 -7.42 7.46
N THR A 220 1.79 -8.05 8.35
CA THR A 220 1.91 -7.84 9.80
C THR A 220 2.08 -9.11 10.62
N HIS A 221 1.47 -10.23 10.23
CA HIS A 221 1.45 -11.43 11.05
C HIS A 221 2.84 -12.10 11.11
N GLU A 222 3.22 -12.64 12.27
CA GLU A 222 4.54 -13.25 12.50
C GLU A 222 4.83 -14.43 11.57
N SER A 223 3.82 -15.26 11.30
CA SER A 223 3.90 -16.43 10.40
C SER A 223 4.41 -16.10 8.98
N TYR A 224 4.35 -14.84 8.56
CA TYR A 224 4.77 -14.38 7.23
C TYR A 224 6.04 -13.52 7.29
N ALA A 225 6.77 -13.53 8.41
CA ALA A 225 8.05 -12.82 8.53
C ALA A 225 9.04 -13.24 7.45
N GLU A 226 9.16 -14.54 7.17
CA GLU A 226 10.06 -15.08 6.15
C GLU A 226 9.72 -14.53 4.75
N MET A 227 8.43 -14.49 4.37
CA MET A 227 8.00 -13.88 3.10
C MET A 227 8.41 -12.39 3.02
N ARG A 228 8.24 -11.64 4.12
CA ARG A 228 8.63 -10.23 4.18
C ARG A 228 10.14 -10.03 4.11
N GLU A 229 10.92 -10.94 4.69
CA GLU A 229 12.39 -10.94 4.59
C GLU A 229 12.83 -11.17 3.14
N MET A 230 12.32 -12.21 2.47
CA MET A 230 12.60 -12.46 1.05
C MET A 230 12.25 -11.25 0.19
N ARG A 231 11.11 -10.59 0.46
CA ARG A 231 10.69 -9.37 -0.24
C ARG A 231 11.65 -8.21 0.02
N ALA A 232 12.07 -8.02 1.27
CA ALA A 232 13.03 -6.98 1.64
C ALA A 232 14.40 -7.19 0.96
N ASP A 233 14.86 -8.44 0.84
CA ASP A 233 16.10 -8.79 0.15
C ASP A 233 16.03 -8.45 -1.34
N MET A 234 14.91 -8.78 -2.01
CA MET A 234 14.69 -8.37 -3.40
C MET A 234 14.74 -6.85 -3.58
N ARG A 235 14.15 -6.08 -2.64
CA ARG A 235 14.22 -4.61 -2.66
C ARG A 235 15.64 -4.10 -2.47
N ALA A 236 16.40 -4.68 -1.52
CA ALA A 236 17.78 -4.30 -1.26
C ALA A 236 18.70 -4.54 -2.47
N GLU A 237 18.40 -5.57 -3.25
CA GLU A 237 19.09 -5.92 -4.50
C GLU A 237 18.53 -5.20 -5.74
N ALA A 238 17.54 -4.30 -5.57
CA ALA A 238 16.83 -3.63 -6.65
C ALA A 238 16.25 -4.59 -7.71
N ARG A 239 15.86 -5.80 -7.30
CA ARG A 239 15.20 -6.79 -8.15
C ARG A 239 13.68 -6.58 -8.14
N PRO A 240 12.99 -6.86 -9.26
CA PRO A 240 11.54 -6.99 -9.26
C PRO A 240 11.09 -8.05 -8.24
N LEU A 241 9.93 -7.84 -7.63
CA LEU A 241 9.35 -8.84 -6.74
C LEU A 241 8.95 -10.07 -7.55
N ASP A 242 9.36 -11.24 -7.09
CA ASP A 242 9.08 -12.52 -7.75
C ASP A 242 8.05 -13.31 -6.92
N SER A 243 6.83 -13.44 -7.45
CA SER A 243 5.75 -14.16 -6.78
C SER A 243 6.05 -15.65 -6.56
N MET A 244 6.80 -16.30 -7.44
CA MET A 244 7.16 -17.72 -7.30
C MET A 244 8.12 -17.93 -6.15
N ILE A 245 9.03 -16.98 -5.94
CA ILE A 245 9.95 -16.98 -4.80
C ILE A 245 9.19 -16.62 -3.52
N LEU A 246 8.40 -15.54 -3.52
CA LEU A 246 7.66 -15.10 -2.34
C LEU A 246 6.63 -16.13 -1.84
N ALA A 247 6.04 -16.93 -2.75
CA ALA A 247 5.16 -18.04 -2.38
C ALA A 247 5.81 -19.03 -1.40
N ARG A 248 7.15 -19.19 -1.45
CA ARG A 248 7.88 -20.09 -0.54
C ARG A 248 7.81 -19.63 0.93
N GLY A 249 7.66 -18.34 1.17
CA GLY A 249 7.47 -17.80 2.51
C GLY A 249 6.04 -17.98 3.07
N LEU A 250 5.14 -18.65 2.33
CA LEU A 250 3.75 -18.87 2.74
C LEU A 250 3.47 -20.30 3.24
N THR A 251 4.50 -21.07 3.60
CA THR A 251 4.33 -22.44 4.13
C THR A 251 3.41 -22.49 5.36
N ARG A 252 3.38 -21.44 6.18
CA ARG A 252 2.52 -21.35 7.37
C ARG A 252 1.12 -20.80 7.09
N TYR A 253 0.80 -20.45 5.84
CA TYR A 253 -0.55 -19.98 5.48
C TYR A 253 -1.57 -21.13 5.52
N SER A 254 -1.13 -22.33 5.16
CA SER A 254 -1.97 -23.53 5.13
C SER A 254 -1.32 -24.67 5.90
N GLU A 255 -2.12 -25.49 6.57
CA GLU A 255 -1.66 -26.74 7.21
C GLU A 255 -1.01 -27.71 6.20
N ARG A 256 -1.28 -27.52 4.90
CA ARG A 256 -0.68 -28.29 3.80
C ARG A 256 0.79 -27.94 3.54
N GLY A 257 1.32 -26.87 4.13
CA GLY A 257 2.74 -26.53 4.05
C GLY A 257 3.24 -26.35 2.61
N MET A 258 4.32 -27.05 2.25
CA MET A 258 4.90 -26.96 0.90
C MET A 258 3.96 -27.39 -0.22
N ALA A 259 3.00 -28.29 0.03
CA ALA A 259 2.02 -28.69 -0.98
C ALA A 259 1.12 -27.51 -1.39
N TYR A 260 0.82 -26.60 -0.46
CA TYR A 260 0.11 -25.36 -0.75
C TYR A 260 0.98 -24.42 -1.61
N VAL A 261 2.26 -24.27 -1.25
CA VAL A 261 3.20 -23.45 -2.04
C VAL A 261 3.29 -23.92 -3.49
N SER A 262 3.41 -25.23 -3.72
CA SER A 262 3.43 -25.80 -5.07
C SER A 262 2.14 -25.54 -5.85
N GLU A 263 0.98 -25.62 -5.19
CA GLU A 263 -0.30 -25.30 -5.82
C GLU A 263 -0.39 -23.82 -6.24
N LEU A 264 0.05 -22.89 -5.39
CA LEU A 264 0.10 -21.47 -5.75
C LEU A 264 0.99 -21.23 -6.98
N GLN A 265 2.17 -21.83 -6.99
CA GLN A 265 3.11 -21.74 -8.10
C GLN A 265 2.52 -22.31 -9.41
N ASP A 266 1.78 -23.42 -9.32
CA ASP A 266 1.09 -24.01 -10.47
C ASP A 266 -0.05 -23.12 -10.98
N ILE A 267 -0.84 -22.52 -10.08
CA ILE A 267 -1.90 -21.58 -10.47
C ILE A 267 -1.28 -20.36 -11.18
N ILE A 268 -0.21 -19.78 -10.64
CA ILE A 268 0.51 -18.65 -11.27
C ILE A 268 0.98 -19.02 -12.67
N ARG A 269 1.63 -20.18 -12.81
CA ARG A 269 2.21 -20.64 -14.08
C ARG A 269 1.15 -21.00 -15.13
N VAL A 270 0.17 -21.82 -14.76
CA VAL A 270 -0.84 -22.34 -15.69
C VAL A 270 -1.75 -21.22 -16.20
N ASN A 271 -2.12 -20.29 -15.34
CA ASN A 271 -2.99 -19.16 -15.70
C ASN A 271 -2.18 -17.92 -16.16
N ARG A 272 -0.86 -18.04 -16.30
CA ARG A 272 0.05 -16.97 -16.79
C ARG A 272 -0.06 -15.66 -16.00
N LEU A 273 -0.27 -15.76 -14.68
CA LEU A 273 -0.58 -14.60 -13.84
C LEU A 273 0.57 -13.60 -13.71
N HIS A 274 1.81 -14.00 -14.01
CA HIS A 274 2.95 -13.08 -14.06
C HIS A 274 2.78 -11.89 -15.02
N ALA A 275 1.83 -11.97 -15.96
CA ALA A 275 1.49 -10.83 -16.80
C ALA A 275 1.00 -9.62 -15.97
N PHE A 276 0.36 -9.87 -14.82
CA PHE A 276 -0.17 -8.85 -13.92
C PHE A 276 0.86 -8.29 -12.92
N ASP A 277 2.07 -8.86 -12.85
CA ASP A 277 3.14 -8.32 -11.99
C ASP A 277 3.93 -7.19 -12.67
N ARG A 278 3.69 -6.97 -13.96
CA ARG A 278 4.41 -6.00 -14.81
C ARG A 278 3.62 -4.73 -15.12
N SER A 279 2.38 -4.67 -14.65
CA SER A 279 1.46 -3.52 -14.75
C SER A 279 1.69 -2.54 -13.61
#